data_AF-A0A370WRP5-F1
#
_entry.id   AF-A0A370WRP5-F1
#
_cell.length_a   1.000
_cell.length_b   1.000
_cell.length_c   1.000
_cell.angle_alpha   90.00
_cell.angle_beta   90.00
_cell.angle_gamma   90.00
#
_symmetry.space_group_name_H-M   'P 1'
#
loop_
_entity.id
_entity.type
_entity.pdbx_description
1 polymer ?
#
loop_
_entity_poly.entity_id
_entity_poly.type
_entity_poly.pdbx_seq_one_letter_code
_entity_poly.pdbx_strand_id
1 'polypeptide(L)'
;MKFVDEAIIKVHAGDGGNGCISFRREKFIPFGGPDGGDGGSGGSVWLIADEGLNTLIDFRHQRSFKAQRGQNGMGSDMYGKGGEDNTIRVPVGTVVTNVDTDETIGDLTAHGQRLLVAQGGKGGLGNIHFKSSVNRAPRKATPGTPGEVRELKLELKLLADVGLLGFPNAGKSTFIRAVSAATPRVADYPFTTLHPNLGVVSLGPEQSFVIADIPGLIEGAAEGAGLGIQFLRHVSRTRLLLHIVDIAPIDGSDAAEQVHAIEHELEKFDPELLQRPRWLVLNKADVLPQDERQAVAEEVVKRLGWTQPWFLVSAIARENTLPVCQQIQRFFEAQREARQGRIDMLPGDVRLRGE
;
A
#
# COMPACT_ATOMS: atom_id res chain seq x y z
N MET A 1 -15.18 -0.76 -12.55
CA MET A 1 -13.76 -1.16 -12.37
C MET A 1 -13.60 -1.74 -10.98
N LYS A 2 -12.86 -2.85 -10.81
CA LYS A 2 -12.75 -3.61 -9.55
C LYS A 2 -11.78 -2.89 -8.60
N PHE A 3 -12.18 -2.66 -7.35
CA PHE A 3 -11.27 -2.44 -6.21
C PHE A 3 -10.40 -3.70 -6.14
N VAL A 4 -9.09 -3.52 -6.15
CA VAL A 4 -8.14 -4.63 -6.15
C VAL A 4 -7.42 -4.54 -4.82
N ASP A 5 -8.12 -4.92 -3.74
CA ASP A 5 -7.46 -5.25 -2.47
C ASP A 5 -6.66 -6.54 -2.58
N GLU A 6 -6.94 -7.29 -3.66
CA GLU A 6 -6.31 -8.54 -3.99
C GLU A 6 -5.69 -8.47 -5.39
N ALA A 7 -4.36 -8.44 -5.49
CA ALA A 7 -3.67 -8.51 -6.76
C ALA A 7 -2.96 -9.84 -6.90
N ILE A 8 -3.09 -10.48 -8.08
CA ILE A 8 -2.30 -11.66 -8.42
C ILE A 8 -1.18 -11.21 -9.36
N ILE A 9 0.06 -11.45 -8.94
CA ILE A 9 1.26 -11.14 -9.71
C ILE A 9 2.11 -12.39 -9.89
N LYS A 10 2.81 -12.46 -11.02
CA LYS A 10 3.77 -13.50 -11.32
C LYS A 10 5.18 -12.96 -11.20
N VAL A 11 5.95 -13.52 -10.28
CA VAL A 11 7.34 -13.15 -10.06
C VAL A 11 8.26 -14.22 -10.65
N HIS A 12 9.29 -13.77 -11.36
CA HIS A 12 10.35 -14.61 -11.88
C HIS A 12 11.69 -14.10 -11.35
N ALA A 13 12.34 -14.88 -10.51
CA ALA A 13 13.74 -14.61 -10.18
C ALA A 13 14.64 -14.88 -11.38
N GLY A 14 15.83 -14.29 -11.39
CA GLY A 14 16.81 -14.50 -12.43
C GLY A 14 17.41 -15.90 -12.33
N ASP A 15 17.65 -16.54 -13.48
CA ASP A 15 18.40 -17.79 -13.51
C ASP A 15 19.90 -17.55 -13.22
N GLY A 16 20.59 -18.57 -12.73
CA GLY A 16 22.04 -18.56 -12.68
C GLY A 16 22.66 -18.54 -14.07
N GLY A 17 23.80 -17.87 -14.18
CA GLY A 17 24.68 -17.98 -15.34
C GLY A 17 25.29 -19.37 -15.43
N ASN A 18 25.59 -19.82 -16.64
CA ASN A 18 26.25 -21.11 -16.84
C ASN A 18 27.76 -21.01 -16.57
N GLY A 19 28.35 -22.07 -16.03
CA GLY A 19 29.80 -22.21 -15.96
C GLY A 19 30.40 -22.40 -17.36
N CYS A 20 31.61 -21.91 -17.56
CA CYS A 20 32.31 -22.02 -18.85
C CYS A 20 33.20 -23.27 -18.90
N ILE A 21 33.31 -23.87 -20.08
CA ILE A 21 34.36 -24.84 -20.38
C ILE A 21 35.36 -24.13 -21.29
N SER A 22 36.50 -23.74 -20.72
CA SER A 22 37.57 -23.10 -21.47
C SER A 22 38.93 -23.70 -21.10
N PHE A 23 39.88 -23.60 -22.03
CA PHE A 23 41.27 -23.98 -21.81
C PHE A 23 42.18 -22.86 -22.31
N ARG A 24 43.25 -22.60 -21.57
CA ARG A 24 44.26 -21.61 -21.96
C ARG A 24 44.89 -21.99 -23.28
N ARG A 25 44.99 -21.02 -24.20
CA ARG A 25 45.66 -21.18 -25.49
C ARG A 25 46.74 -20.13 -25.61
N GLU A 26 47.99 -20.58 -25.56
CA GLU A 26 49.16 -19.71 -25.69
C GLU A 26 50.07 -20.26 -26.80
N LYS A 27 50.71 -19.35 -27.54
CA LYS A 27 51.48 -19.67 -28.75
C LYS A 27 52.58 -20.74 -28.53
N PHE A 28 53.11 -20.84 -27.31
CA PHE A 28 54.20 -21.75 -26.96
C PHE A 28 53.77 -22.87 -25.99
N ILE A 29 52.47 -22.98 -25.65
CA ILE A 29 51.95 -24.01 -24.75
C ILE A 29 50.93 -24.87 -25.51
N PRO A 30 51.30 -26.11 -25.88
CA PRO A 30 50.43 -26.99 -26.67
C PRO A 30 49.10 -27.35 -25.98
N PHE A 31 49.12 -27.53 -24.65
CA PHE A 31 47.95 -27.87 -23.84
C PHE A 31 47.93 -27.02 -22.56
N GLY A 32 47.21 -25.90 -22.59
CA GLY A 32 46.98 -25.09 -21.41
C GLY A 32 46.02 -25.74 -20.42
N GLY A 33 46.11 -25.34 -19.16
CA GLY A 33 45.17 -25.77 -18.12
C GLY A 33 43.74 -25.23 -18.35
N PRO A 34 42.75 -25.77 -17.63
CA PRO A 34 41.39 -25.23 -17.66
C PRO A 34 41.37 -23.80 -17.13
N ASP A 35 40.60 -22.91 -17.78
CA ASP A 35 40.42 -21.49 -17.43
C ASP A 35 38.98 -20.99 -17.60
N GLY A 36 38.00 -21.89 -17.55
CA GLY A 36 36.59 -21.53 -17.59
C GLY A 36 36.08 -21.08 -16.22
N GLY A 37 35.68 -19.82 -16.12
CA GLY A 37 35.08 -19.24 -14.91
C GLY A 37 33.64 -19.69 -14.65
N ASP A 38 33.16 -19.39 -13.45
CA ASP A 38 31.78 -19.68 -13.01
C ASP A 38 30.79 -18.66 -13.56
N GLY A 39 29.53 -19.08 -13.68
CA GLY A 39 28.44 -18.16 -13.93
C GLY A 39 28.07 -17.34 -12.69
N GLY A 40 27.54 -16.14 -12.90
CA GLY A 40 27.02 -15.30 -11.83
C GLY A 40 25.68 -15.81 -11.29
N SER A 41 25.36 -15.45 -10.05
CA SER A 41 24.02 -15.70 -9.48
C SER A 41 22.96 -14.87 -10.20
N GLY A 42 21.74 -15.40 -10.31
CA GLY A 42 20.60 -14.62 -10.77
C GLY A 42 20.09 -13.66 -9.70
N GLY A 43 19.48 -12.56 -10.12
CA GLY A 43 18.85 -11.60 -9.23
C GLY A 43 17.62 -12.18 -8.55
N SER A 44 17.36 -11.77 -7.31
CA SER A 44 16.18 -12.15 -6.53
C SER A 44 15.06 -11.13 -6.68
N VAL A 45 13.83 -11.52 -6.36
CA VAL A 45 12.68 -10.61 -6.32
C VAL A 45 12.29 -10.34 -4.87
N TRP A 46 12.25 -9.06 -4.52
CA TRP A 46 11.89 -8.55 -3.20
C TRP A 46 10.61 -7.72 -3.27
N LEU A 47 9.77 -7.86 -2.25
CA LEU A 47 8.73 -6.87 -1.96
C LEU A 47 9.24 -5.89 -0.90
N ILE A 48 8.91 -4.62 -1.04
CA ILE A 48 9.20 -3.58 -0.05
C ILE A 48 7.93 -2.86 0.32
N ALA A 49 7.64 -2.77 1.61
CA ALA A 49 6.51 -1.99 2.11
C ALA A 49 6.81 -0.50 1.98
N ASP A 50 5.89 0.24 1.38
CA ASP A 50 5.98 1.67 1.18
C ASP A 50 4.75 2.38 1.75
N GLU A 51 4.96 3.40 2.58
CA GLU A 51 3.88 4.24 3.10
C GLU A 51 3.39 5.26 2.05
N GLY A 52 4.13 5.43 0.96
CA GLY A 52 3.73 6.17 -0.23
C GLY A 52 2.54 5.55 -0.94
N LEU A 53 2.43 4.22 -0.90
CA LEU A 53 1.44 3.46 -1.63
C LEU A 53 0.29 3.04 -0.70
N ASN A 54 -0.93 3.32 -1.13
CA ASN A 54 -2.15 3.02 -0.35
C ASN A 54 -3.05 1.98 -1.03
N THR A 55 -2.77 1.61 -2.28
CA THR A 55 -3.60 0.66 -3.05
C THR A 55 -2.74 -0.30 -3.88
N LEU A 56 -3.27 -1.46 -4.25
CA LEU A 56 -2.61 -2.44 -5.13
C LEU A 56 -3.02 -2.29 -6.61
N ILE A 57 -3.57 -1.14 -7.00
CA ILE A 57 -4.14 -0.96 -8.33
C ILE A 57 -3.10 -1.06 -9.46
N ASP A 58 -1.86 -0.66 -9.19
CA ASP A 58 -0.76 -0.66 -10.15
C ASP A 58 -0.43 -2.07 -10.66
N PHE A 59 -0.60 -3.07 -9.80
CA PHE A 59 -0.40 -4.49 -10.13
C PHE A 59 -1.42 -5.05 -11.11
N ARG A 60 -2.51 -4.33 -11.37
CA ARG A 60 -3.49 -4.75 -12.37
C ARG A 60 -2.97 -4.60 -13.79
N HIS A 61 -2.18 -3.55 -14.02
CA HIS A 61 -1.59 -3.22 -15.32
C HIS A 61 -0.29 -4.00 -15.54
N GLN A 62 0.55 -4.06 -14.51
CA GLN A 62 1.80 -4.81 -14.55
C GLN A 62 1.70 -6.05 -13.65
N ARG A 63 1.47 -7.22 -14.27
CA ARG A 63 1.29 -8.50 -13.56
C ARG A 63 2.52 -9.39 -13.53
N SER A 64 3.56 -9.07 -14.30
CA SER A 64 4.77 -9.89 -14.38
C SER A 64 6.00 -9.07 -14.03
N PHE A 65 6.76 -9.57 -13.07
CA PHE A 65 8.00 -8.96 -12.60
C PHE A 65 9.12 -9.97 -12.74
N LYS A 66 10.21 -9.57 -13.39
CA LYS A 66 11.37 -10.42 -13.65
C LYS A 66 12.63 -9.79 -13.10
N ALA A 67 13.46 -10.56 -12.41
CA ALA A 67 14.81 -10.17 -12.03
C ALA A 67 15.82 -10.55 -13.12
N GLN A 68 17.00 -9.95 -13.08
CA GLN A 68 17.99 -10.15 -14.13
C GLN A 68 18.68 -11.51 -14.00
N ARG A 69 18.90 -12.19 -15.13
CA ARG A 69 19.70 -13.41 -15.19
C ARG A 69 21.18 -13.12 -14.91
N GLY A 70 21.86 -14.01 -14.19
CA GLY A 70 23.31 -13.97 -14.01
C GLY A 70 24.06 -14.19 -15.34
N GLN A 71 25.20 -13.51 -15.51
CA GLN A 71 26.02 -13.68 -16.70
C GLN A 71 26.74 -15.03 -16.68
N ASN A 72 26.96 -15.61 -17.86
CA ASN A 72 27.76 -16.84 -17.98
C ASN A 72 29.22 -16.56 -17.61
N GLY A 73 29.89 -17.59 -17.10
CA GLY A 73 31.34 -17.58 -17.00
C GLY A 73 31.98 -17.49 -18.38
N MET A 74 33.21 -16.99 -18.42
CA MET A 74 33.99 -16.87 -19.65
C MET A 74 35.35 -17.56 -19.48
N GLY A 75 36.11 -17.66 -20.57
CA GLY A 75 37.50 -18.13 -20.50
C GLY A 75 38.40 -17.14 -19.76
N SER A 76 39.68 -17.48 -19.63
CA SER A 76 40.67 -16.63 -18.93
C SER A 76 40.33 -16.35 -17.46
N ASP A 77 39.77 -17.35 -16.76
CA ASP A 77 39.41 -17.30 -15.34
C ASP A 77 38.38 -16.19 -15.01
N MET A 78 37.58 -15.77 -16.00
CA MET A 78 36.61 -14.69 -15.85
C MET A 78 35.26 -15.20 -15.35
N TYR A 79 34.89 -14.82 -14.14
CA TYR A 79 33.59 -15.10 -13.52
C TYR A 79 32.49 -14.18 -14.05
N GLY A 80 31.29 -14.73 -14.25
CA GLY A 80 30.11 -13.97 -14.68
C GLY A 80 29.59 -13.04 -13.59
N LYS A 81 29.17 -11.82 -13.96
CA LYS A 81 28.52 -10.87 -13.05
C LYS A 81 27.16 -11.42 -12.57
N GLY A 82 26.85 -11.21 -11.29
CA GLY A 82 25.51 -11.47 -10.75
C GLY A 82 24.45 -10.58 -11.39
N GLY A 83 23.24 -11.11 -11.55
CA GLY A 83 22.08 -10.35 -11.99
C GLY A 83 21.59 -9.38 -10.92
N GLU A 84 21.06 -8.24 -11.36
CA GLU A 84 20.41 -7.26 -10.49
C GLU A 84 19.06 -7.76 -9.96
N ASP A 85 18.84 -7.51 -8.67
CA ASP A 85 17.59 -7.81 -7.97
C ASP A 85 16.46 -6.92 -8.49
N ASN A 86 15.23 -7.46 -8.49
CA ASN A 86 14.03 -6.67 -8.76
C ASN A 86 13.28 -6.39 -7.46
N THR A 87 12.93 -5.13 -7.26
CA THR A 87 12.27 -4.65 -6.04
C THR A 87 10.89 -4.11 -6.39
N ILE A 88 9.87 -4.68 -5.77
CA ILE A 88 8.47 -4.35 -6.00
C ILE A 88 7.94 -3.62 -4.77
N ARG A 89 7.48 -2.37 -4.94
CA ARG A 89 6.91 -1.56 -3.86
C ARG A 89 5.45 -1.94 -3.66
N VAL A 90 5.05 -2.24 -2.43
CA VAL A 90 3.65 -2.54 -2.04
C VAL A 90 3.24 -1.69 -0.84
N PRO A 91 1.93 -1.40 -0.65
CA PRO A 91 1.44 -0.73 0.55
C PRO A 91 1.82 -1.47 1.84
N VAL A 92 2.00 -0.70 2.92
CA VAL A 92 2.11 -1.27 4.27
C VAL A 92 0.82 -2.02 4.62
N GLY A 93 0.92 -3.16 5.30
CA GLY A 93 -0.19 -4.07 5.61
C GLY A 93 -0.54 -5.05 4.48
N THR A 94 0.34 -5.21 3.49
CA THR A 94 0.18 -6.21 2.43
C THR A 94 0.61 -7.58 2.92
N VAL A 95 -0.33 -8.53 2.85
CA VAL A 95 -0.11 -9.96 3.06
C VAL A 95 0.20 -10.62 1.74
N VAL A 96 1.17 -11.53 1.76
CA VAL A 96 1.66 -12.20 0.56
C VAL A 96 1.44 -13.70 0.72
N THR A 97 0.63 -14.27 -0.15
CA THR A 97 0.32 -15.71 -0.18
C THR A 97 0.76 -16.30 -1.52
N ASN A 98 1.36 -17.48 -1.50
CA ASN A 98 1.67 -18.22 -2.72
C ASN A 98 0.38 -18.88 -3.25
N VAL A 99 0.01 -18.60 -4.50
CA VAL A 99 -1.22 -19.12 -5.12
C VAL A 99 -1.16 -20.64 -5.30
N ASP A 100 0.02 -21.19 -5.59
CA ASP A 100 0.16 -22.61 -5.88
C ASP A 100 0.08 -23.49 -4.61
N THR A 101 0.57 -22.98 -3.48
CA THR A 101 0.66 -23.73 -2.21
C THR A 101 -0.32 -23.26 -1.14
N ASP A 102 -1.03 -22.15 -1.37
CA ASP A 102 -1.89 -21.45 -0.41
C ASP A 102 -1.17 -21.09 0.92
N GLU A 103 0.17 -21.02 0.87
CA GLU A 103 1.02 -20.71 2.02
C GLU A 103 1.28 -19.20 2.10
N THR A 104 1.03 -18.61 3.27
CA THR A 104 1.38 -17.21 3.53
C THR A 104 2.90 -17.07 3.70
N ILE A 105 3.55 -16.38 2.76
CA ILE A 105 4.99 -16.12 2.77
C ILE A 105 5.33 -15.11 3.88
N GLY A 106 4.47 -14.10 4.08
CA GLY A 106 4.67 -13.09 5.11
C GLY A 106 3.74 -11.89 5.00
N ASP A 107 3.84 -11.00 5.98
CA ASP A 107 3.10 -9.74 6.08
C ASP A 107 4.09 -8.57 6.22
N LEU A 108 3.90 -7.53 5.42
CA LEU A 108 4.72 -6.34 5.37
C LEU A 108 4.07 -5.24 6.23
N THR A 109 4.45 -5.15 7.49
CA THR A 109 3.76 -4.35 8.52
C THR A 109 4.41 -2.99 8.79
N ALA A 110 5.64 -2.76 8.34
CA ALA A 110 6.39 -1.53 8.58
C ALA A 110 6.99 -0.97 7.29
N HIS A 111 7.09 0.36 7.19
CA HIS A 111 7.75 1.04 6.07
C HIS A 111 9.20 0.54 5.89
N GLY A 112 9.59 0.34 4.63
CA GLY A 112 10.93 -0.12 4.26
C GLY A 112 11.20 -1.60 4.57
N GLN A 113 10.25 -2.32 5.19
CA GLN A 113 10.38 -3.76 5.42
C GLN A 113 10.50 -4.48 4.08
N ARG A 114 11.49 -5.36 3.96
CA ARG A 114 11.76 -6.15 2.76
C ARG A 114 11.37 -7.61 2.98
N LEU A 115 10.69 -8.22 2.02
CA LEU A 115 10.33 -9.63 2.02
C LEU A 115 10.85 -10.30 0.75
N LEU A 116 11.65 -11.36 0.89
CA LEU A 116 12.12 -12.16 -0.24
C LEU A 116 10.98 -13.04 -0.72
N VAL A 117 10.54 -12.84 -1.96
CA VAL A 117 9.40 -13.61 -2.51
C VAL A 117 9.80 -14.64 -3.56
N ALA A 118 10.92 -14.42 -4.26
CA ALA A 118 11.49 -15.40 -5.16
C ALA A 118 13.02 -15.31 -5.15
N GLN A 119 13.68 -16.42 -4.85
CA GLN A 119 15.14 -16.50 -4.79
C GLN A 119 15.76 -16.71 -6.18
N GLY A 120 16.82 -15.95 -6.47
CA GLY A 120 17.62 -16.10 -7.69
C GLY A 120 18.37 -17.43 -7.76
N GLY A 121 18.55 -17.92 -8.99
CA GLY A 121 19.30 -19.14 -9.26
C GLY A 121 20.79 -18.99 -8.95
N LYS A 122 21.42 -20.07 -8.51
CA LYS A 122 22.87 -20.13 -8.27
C LYS A 122 23.63 -20.24 -9.58
N GLY A 123 24.77 -19.56 -9.67
CA GLY A 123 25.70 -19.68 -10.78
C GLY A 123 26.23 -21.11 -10.97
N GLY A 124 26.41 -21.50 -12.22
CA GLY A 124 27.01 -22.77 -12.60
C GLY A 124 28.54 -22.74 -12.46
N LEU A 125 29.13 -23.86 -12.09
CA LEU A 125 30.57 -24.00 -11.88
C LEU A 125 31.27 -24.21 -13.23
N GLY A 126 32.32 -23.43 -13.48
CA GLY A 126 33.22 -23.60 -14.61
C GLY A 126 34.09 -24.85 -14.47
N ASN A 127 34.81 -25.18 -15.55
CA ASN A 127 35.62 -26.40 -15.56
C ASN A 127 36.81 -26.36 -14.58
N ILE A 128 37.22 -25.18 -14.11
CA ILE A 128 38.29 -25.02 -13.11
C ILE A 128 37.99 -25.81 -11.83
N HIS A 129 36.73 -25.80 -11.36
CA HIS A 129 36.34 -26.50 -10.11
C HIS A 129 36.37 -28.03 -10.20
N PHE A 130 36.35 -28.58 -11.41
CA PHE A 130 36.39 -30.03 -11.64
C PHE A 130 37.82 -30.57 -11.80
N LYS A 131 38.83 -29.70 -11.64
CA LYS A 131 40.24 -30.08 -11.72
C LYS A 131 40.65 -30.86 -10.48
N SER A 132 41.22 -32.03 -10.67
CA SER A 132 41.80 -32.84 -9.59
C SER A 132 43.18 -33.36 -9.98
N SER A 133 43.90 -33.97 -9.02
CA SER A 133 45.20 -34.60 -9.27
C SER A 133 45.14 -35.67 -10.36
N VAL A 134 43.99 -36.35 -10.47
CA VAL A 134 43.69 -37.39 -11.45
C VAL A 134 43.09 -36.81 -12.74
N ASN A 135 42.25 -35.78 -12.66
CA ASN A 135 41.62 -35.13 -13.81
C ASN A 135 42.15 -33.70 -13.99
N ARG A 136 43.25 -33.55 -14.74
CA ARG A 136 43.93 -32.26 -14.93
C ARG A 136 43.27 -31.34 -15.96
N ALA A 137 42.46 -31.90 -16.88
CA ALA A 137 41.82 -31.16 -17.97
C ALA A 137 40.31 -31.51 -18.07
N PRO A 138 39.51 -31.18 -17.04
CA PRO A 138 38.08 -31.46 -17.03
C PRO A 138 37.36 -30.74 -18.19
N ARG A 139 36.53 -31.50 -18.91
CA ARG A 139 35.64 -31.01 -19.98
C ARG A 139 34.18 -30.96 -19.51
N LYS A 140 33.97 -30.57 -18.26
CA LYS A 140 32.65 -30.48 -17.63
C LYS A 140 32.53 -29.13 -16.96
N ALA A 141 31.37 -28.50 -17.14
CA ALA A 141 30.88 -27.37 -16.35
C ALA A 141 29.45 -27.71 -15.91
N THR A 142 28.95 -27.04 -14.87
CA THR A 142 27.54 -27.13 -14.50
C THR A 142 26.77 -25.93 -15.06
N PRO A 143 25.52 -26.14 -15.52
CA PRO A 143 24.63 -25.03 -15.83
C PRO A 143 24.27 -24.29 -14.53
N GLY A 144 23.84 -23.03 -14.67
CA GLY A 144 23.23 -22.31 -13.56
C GLY A 144 21.91 -22.95 -13.15
N THR A 145 21.54 -22.84 -11.88
CA THR A 145 20.22 -23.32 -11.45
C THR A 145 19.14 -22.34 -11.90
N PRO A 146 17.93 -22.82 -12.20
CA PRO A 146 16.81 -21.92 -12.50
C PRO A 146 16.49 -21.05 -11.27
N GLY A 147 16.03 -19.83 -11.51
CA GLY A 147 15.46 -18.97 -10.48
C GLY A 147 14.06 -19.46 -10.08
N GLU A 148 13.62 -19.11 -8.88
CA GLU A 148 12.26 -19.42 -8.45
C GLU A 148 11.23 -18.63 -9.28
N VAL A 149 10.15 -19.31 -9.64
CA VAL A 149 8.98 -18.71 -10.27
C VAL A 149 7.79 -18.98 -9.37
N ARG A 150 7.10 -17.93 -8.95
CA ARG A 150 5.93 -18.03 -8.07
C ARG A 150 4.84 -17.11 -8.55
N GLU A 151 3.60 -17.55 -8.37
CA GLU A 151 2.42 -16.69 -8.49
C GLU A 151 1.99 -16.29 -7.08
N LEU A 152 1.91 -14.98 -6.84
CA LEU A 152 1.67 -14.41 -5.53
C LEU A 152 0.31 -13.72 -5.52
N LYS A 153 -0.50 -14.01 -4.51
CA LYS A 153 -1.68 -13.24 -4.14
C LYS A 153 -1.25 -12.22 -3.09
N LEU A 154 -1.41 -10.94 -3.42
CA LEU A 154 -1.20 -9.81 -2.53
C LEU A 154 -2.54 -9.36 -2.00
N GLU A 155 -2.70 -9.31 -0.68
CA GLU A 155 -3.94 -8.85 -0.03
C GLU A 155 -3.64 -7.69 0.93
N LEU A 156 -4.33 -6.56 0.79
CA LEU A 156 -4.17 -5.43 1.69
C LEU A 156 -5.09 -5.54 2.91
N LYS A 157 -4.53 -5.61 4.12
CA LYS A 157 -5.30 -5.67 5.39
C LYS A 157 -5.79 -4.31 5.92
N LEU A 158 -5.40 -3.19 5.31
CA LEU A 158 -5.80 -1.85 5.75
C LEU A 158 -7.13 -1.41 5.11
N LEU A 159 -8.06 -0.92 5.94
CA LEU A 159 -9.47 -0.72 5.58
C LEU A 159 -9.80 0.68 5.02
N ALA A 160 -9.21 1.76 5.55
CA ALA A 160 -9.41 3.11 5.03
C ALA A 160 -8.44 4.14 5.62
N ASP A 161 -8.06 5.12 4.81
CA ASP A 161 -7.29 6.30 5.22
C ASP A 161 -8.20 7.38 5.83
N VAL A 162 -9.42 7.49 5.30
CA VAL A 162 -10.41 8.51 5.68
C VAL A 162 -11.69 7.81 6.15
N GLY A 163 -12.17 8.19 7.33
CA GLY A 163 -13.47 7.74 7.85
C GLY A 163 -14.55 8.82 7.68
N LEU A 164 -15.72 8.45 7.17
CA LEU A 164 -16.88 9.34 7.10
C LEU A 164 -17.79 9.19 8.31
N LEU A 165 -18.03 10.30 8.99
CA LEU A 165 -18.97 10.46 10.10
C LEU A 165 -20.18 11.27 9.62
N GLY A 166 -21.34 11.07 10.23
CA GLY A 166 -22.55 11.81 9.88
C GLY A 166 -23.82 11.00 10.05
N PHE A 167 -24.94 11.71 10.20
CA PHE A 167 -26.27 11.13 10.35
C PHE A 167 -26.69 10.25 9.17
N PRO A 168 -27.61 9.28 9.39
CA PRO A 168 -28.29 8.63 8.28
C PRO A 168 -28.89 9.72 7.38
N ASN A 169 -28.72 9.59 6.06
CA ASN A 169 -29.15 10.59 5.07
C ASN A 169 -28.36 11.92 5.00
N ALA A 170 -27.28 12.10 5.75
CA ALA A 170 -26.35 13.23 5.57
C ALA A 170 -25.66 13.22 4.17
N GLY A 171 -25.77 12.10 3.46
CA GLY A 171 -25.26 11.94 2.10
C GLY A 171 -23.87 11.31 2.03
N LYS A 172 -23.45 10.58 3.07
CA LYS A 172 -22.16 9.84 3.13
C LYS A 172 -21.94 8.92 1.93
N SER A 173 -22.87 7.99 1.66
CA SER A 173 -22.76 7.09 0.50
C SER A 173 -22.75 7.83 -0.83
N THR A 174 -23.49 8.94 -0.93
CA THR A 174 -23.52 9.80 -2.12
C THR A 174 -22.17 10.49 -2.33
N PHE A 175 -21.56 10.99 -1.26
CA PHE A 175 -20.23 11.58 -1.29
C PHE A 175 -19.19 10.56 -1.77
N ILE A 176 -19.17 9.34 -1.20
CA ILE A 176 -18.29 8.25 -1.65
C ILE A 176 -18.45 8.00 -3.15
N ARG A 177 -19.69 7.91 -3.65
CA ARG A 177 -19.97 7.72 -5.09
C ARG A 177 -19.51 8.88 -5.97
N ALA A 178 -19.53 10.11 -5.44
CA ALA A 178 -19.13 11.30 -6.16
C ALA A 178 -17.61 11.40 -6.33
N VAL A 179 -16.84 11.02 -5.29
CA VAL A 179 -15.37 11.15 -5.27
C VAL A 179 -14.62 9.90 -5.71
N SER A 180 -15.29 8.73 -5.70
CA SER A 180 -14.63 7.47 -6.00
C SER A 180 -14.34 7.31 -7.50
N ALA A 181 -13.09 7.04 -7.85
CA ALA A 181 -12.63 6.71 -9.19
C ALA A 181 -13.12 5.31 -9.65
N ALA A 182 -13.49 4.45 -8.70
CA ALA A 182 -14.13 3.17 -8.93
C ALA A 182 -15.58 3.17 -8.44
N THR A 183 -16.43 2.29 -8.97
CA THR A 183 -17.77 2.04 -8.39
C THR A 183 -17.60 1.61 -6.93
N PRO A 184 -18.17 2.33 -5.95
CA PRO A 184 -18.07 1.97 -4.53
C PRO A 184 -18.52 0.54 -4.31
N ARG A 185 -17.73 -0.21 -3.54
CA ARG A 185 -18.01 -1.61 -3.25
C ARG A 185 -18.39 -1.76 -1.79
N VAL A 186 -19.36 -2.65 -1.60
CA VAL A 186 -19.73 -3.22 -0.32
C VAL A 186 -18.67 -4.29 -0.04
N ALA A 187 -17.93 -4.17 1.05
CA ALA A 187 -16.87 -5.12 1.38
C ALA A 187 -17.30 -6.09 2.47
N ASP A 188 -16.98 -7.37 2.27
CA ASP A 188 -17.43 -8.49 3.07
C ASP A 188 -16.30 -8.96 3.97
N TYR A 189 -15.94 -8.14 4.96
CA TYR A 189 -14.88 -8.51 5.89
C TYR A 189 -15.38 -9.51 6.93
N PRO A 190 -14.56 -10.52 7.31
CA PRO A 190 -14.97 -11.59 8.22
C PRO A 190 -15.31 -11.13 9.65
N PHE A 191 -15.01 -9.87 9.99
CA PHE A 191 -15.27 -9.23 11.27
C PHE A 191 -16.37 -8.14 11.22
N THR A 192 -17.01 -7.92 10.07
CA THR A 192 -18.08 -6.93 9.91
C THR A 192 -19.44 -7.60 9.78
N THR A 193 -20.41 -7.23 10.61
CA THR A 193 -21.82 -7.62 10.42
C THR A 193 -22.61 -6.66 9.53
N LEU A 194 -22.11 -5.42 9.38
CA LEU A 194 -22.60 -4.44 8.42
C LEU A 194 -21.48 -4.17 7.43
N HIS A 195 -21.73 -4.45 6.16
CA HIS A 195 -20.75 -4.25 5.10
C HIS A 195 -20.50 -2.74 4.89
N PRO A 196 -19.29 -2.23 5.15
CA PRO A 196 -19.00 -0.81 4.97
C PRO A 196 -18.96 -0.45 3.48
N ASN A 197 -19.40 0.77 3.16
CA ASN A 197 -19.23 1.33 1.82
C ASN A 197 -17.82 1.89 1.69
N LEU A 198 -17.05 1.38 0.74
CA LEU A 198 -15.69 1.85 0.44
C LEU A 198 -15.62 2.54 -0.91
N GLY A 199 -14.80 3.59 -1.00
CA GLY A 199 -14.44 4.26 -2.25
C GLY A 199 -12.95 4.54 -2.35
N VAL A 200 -12.38 4.35 -3.55
CA VAL A 200 -10.99 4.77 -3.85
C VAL A 200 -11.05 6.14 -4.49
N VAL A 201 -10.37 7.11 -3.89
CA VAL A 201 -10.10 8.38 -4.55
C VAL A 201 -8.72 8.30 -5.20
N SER A 202 -8.64 8.65 -6.48
CA SER A 202 -7.39 8.72 -7.23
C SER A 202 -7.27 10.10 -7.87
N LEU A 203 -6.20 10.82 -7.54
CA LEU A 203 -5.93 12.17 -8.05
C LEU A 203 -4.77 12.20 -9.05
N GLY A 204 -4.00 11.11 -9.16
CA GLY A 204 -2.86 10.97 -10.07
C GLY A 204 -2.07 9.67 -9.83
N PRO A 205 -0.95 9.45 -10.54
CA PRO A 205 -0.02 8.35 -10.30
C PRO A 205 0.52 8.42 -8.87
N GLU A 206 0.49 7.31 -8.12
CA GLU A 206 0.88 7.22 -6.70
C GLU A 206 0.06 8.11 -5.72
N GLN A 207 -0.93 8.87 -6.18
CA GLN A 207 -1.82 9.70 -5.35
C GLN A 207 -3.21 9.08 -5.25
N SER A 208 -3.35 8.12 -4.34
CA SER A 208 -4.62 7.47 -4.04
C SER A 208 -4.83 7.30 -2.53
N PHE A 209 -6.08 7.29 -2.10
CA PHE A 209 -6.46 6.98 -0.72
C PHE A 209 -7.85 6.34 -0.68
N VAL A 210 -8.11 5.62 0.41
CA VAL A 210 -9.37 4.90 0.62
C VAL A 210 -10.26 5.66 1.61
N ILE A 211 -11.51 5.87 1.23
CA ILE A 211 -12.56 6.41 2.10
C ILE A 211 -13.50 5.28 2.50
N ALA A 212 -13.77 5.15 3.80
CA ALA A 212 -14.81 4.27 4.32
C ALA A 212 -15.94 5.08 4.96
N ASP A 213 -17.17 4.65 4.69
CA ASP A 213 -18.29 4.99 5.56
C ASP A 213 -18.12 4.25 6.90
N ILE A 214 -18.34 4.95 8.01
CA ILE A 214 -18.39 4.37 9.34
C ILE A 214 -19.87 4.10 9.67
N PRO A 215 -20.42 2.91 9.36
CA PRO A 215 -21.74 2.51 9.82
C PRO A 215 -21.79 2.43 11.35
N GLY A 216 -22.96 2.72 11.91
CA GLY A 216 -23.31 2.32 13.27
C GLY A 216 -22.87 3.23 14.41
N LEU A 217 -22.55 4.51 14.19
CA LEU A 217 -22.43 5.44 15.32
C LEU A 217 -23.79 5.72 15.99
N ILE A 218 -24.88 5.70 15.21
CA ILE A 218 -26.14 6.41 15.55
C ILE A 218 -27.32 5.45 15.80
N GLU A 219 -27.06 4.14 15.90
CA GLU A 219 -28.07 3.16 16.30
C GLU A 219 -27.44 2.11 17.23
N GLY A 220 -27.60 2.28 18.55
CA GLY A 220 -27.45 1.20 19.53
C GLY A 220 -26.03 0.66 19.79
N ALA A 221 -24.97 1.30 19.31
CA ALA A 221 -23.59 0.84 19.53
C ALA A 221 -23.18 0.76 21.01
N ALA A 222 -23.84 1.52 21.89
CA ALA A 222 -23.58 1.53 23.32
C ALA A 222 -24.28 0.40 24.10
N GLU A 223 -25.36 -0.22 23.58
CA GLU A 223 -26.25 -1.06 24.41
C GLU A 223 -26.33 -2.55 24.06
N GLY A 224 -25.80 -3.05 22.93
CA GLY A 224 -25.83 -4.51 22.75
C GLY A 224 -25.48 -5.05 21.39
N ALA A 225 -24.19 -5.22 21.14
CA ALA A 225 -23.62 -6.32 20.37
C ALA A 225 -22.11 -6.05 20.26
N GLY A 226 -21.24 -6.96 20.68
CA GLY A 226 -19.77 -6.83 20.61
C GLY A 226 -19.16 -6.66 19.20
N LEU A 227 -19.96 -6.26 18.22
CA LEU A 227 -19.70 -6.09 16.80
C LEU A 227 -19.25 -4.66 16.44
N GLY A 228 -19.75 -3.62 17.14
CA GLY A 228 -19.35 -2.22 16.90
C GLY A 228 -17.92 -1.91 17.36
N ILE A 229 -17.48 -2.52 18.46
CA ILE A 229 -16.14 -2.30 19.04
C ILE A 229 -15.02 -2.77 18.11
N GLN A 230 -15.19 -3.91 17.43
CA GLN A 230 -14.19 -4.40 16.47
C GLN A 230 -14.16 -3.53 15.22
N PHE A 231 -15.30 -3.13 14.67
CA PHE A 231 -15.35 -2.24 13.51
C PHE A 231 -14.72 -0.86 13.79
N LEU A 232 -15.08 -0.25 14.92
CA LEU A 232 -14.54 1.05 15.33
C LEU A 232 -13.05 1.00 15.72
N ARG A 233 -12.53 -0.16 16.19
CA ARG A 233 -11.07 -0.38 16.32
C ARG A 233 -10.33 -0.37 14.98
N HIS A 234 -11.02 -0.68 13.88
CA HIS A 234 -10.44 -0.52 12.56
C HIS A 234 -10.56 0.93 12.06
N VAL A 235 -11.65 1.62 12.42
CA VAL A 235 -11.80 3.08 12.22
C VAL A 235 -10.74 3.88 12.98
N SER A 236 -10.27 3.40 14.14
CA SER A 236 -9.13 3.98 14.84
C SER A 236 -7.79 3.80 14.10
N ARG A 237 -7.76 3.29 12.87
CA ARG A 237 -6.59 3.39 11.97
C ARG A 237 -6.74 4.45 10.88
N THR A 238 -7.90 5.11 10.78
CA THR A 238 -8.11 6.24 9.86
C THR A 238 -7.27 7.45 10.28
N ARG A 239 -6.61 8.09 9.32
CA ARG A 239 -5.74 9.24 9.57
C ARG A 239 -6.52 10.56 9.65
N LEU A 240 -7.70 10.58 9.05
CA LEU A 240 -8.58 11.74 8.96
C LEU A 240 -10.04 11.31 9.10
N LEU A 241 -10.82 12.09 9.84
CA LEU A 241 -12.27 11.93 9.94
C LEU A 241 -12.95 13.08 9.18
N LEU A 242 -13.87 12.76 8.27
CA LEU A 242 -14.73 13.74 7.61
C LEU A 242 -16.12 13.68 8.22
N HIS A 243 -16.52 14.77 8.85
CA HIS A 243 -17.84 14.93 9.42
C HIS A 243 -18.78 15.51 8.36
N ILE A 244 -19.60 14.66 7.75
CA ILE A 244 -20.59 15.05 6.75
C ILE A 244 -21.89 15.41 7.46
N VAL A 245 -22.34 16.63 7.23
CA VAL A 245 -23.55 17.20 7.85
C VAL A 245 -24.44 17.75 6.75
N ASP A 246 -25.74 17.54 6.89
CA ASP A 246 -26.73 18.14 6.01
C ASP A 246 -26.97 19.60 6.41
N ILE A 247 -26.75 20.55 5.50
CA ILE A 247 -26.91 21.98 5.78
C ILE A 247 -28.37 22.42 5.89
N ALA A 248 -29.30 21.68 5.29
CA ALA A 248 -30.73 21.99 5.31
C ALA A 248 -31.56 20.70 5.42
N PRO A 249 -31.59 20.07 6.60
CA PRO A 249 -32.37 18.86 6.82
C PRO A 249 -33.86 19.10 6.58
N ILE A 250 -34.49 18.24 5.78
CA ILE A 250 -35.93 18.35 5.44
C ILE A 250 -36.81 18.16 6.68
N ASP A 251 -36.31 17.45 7.69
CA ASP A 251 -36.99 17.18 8.96
C ASP A 251 -36.88 18.34 9.97
N GLY A 252 -36.18 19.42 9.62
CA GLY A 252 -36.01 20.60 10.49
C GLY A 252 -35.03 20.39 11.65
N SER A 253 -34.26 19.30 11.64
CA SER A 253 -33.20 19.08 12.62
C SER A 253 -32.06 20.11 12.48
N ASP A 254 -31.46 20.52 13.61
CA ASP A 254 -30.34 21.46 13.59
C ASP A 254 -29.03 20.73 13.27
N ALA A 255 -28.34 21.19 12.23
CA ALA A 255 -27.01 20.71 11.84
C ALA A 255 -26.00 20.78 13.01
N ALA A 256 -26.10 21.81 13.85
CA ALA A 256 -25.19 21.96 14.99
C ALA A 256 -25.43 20.89 16.07
N GLU A 257 -26.68 20.56 16.37
CA GLU A 257 -27.04 19.51 17.33
C GLU A 257 -26.62 18.13 16.84
N GLN A 258 -26.76 17.85 15.54
CA GLN A 258 -26.27 16.61 14.94
C GLN A 258 -24.76 16.43 15.13
N VAL A 259 -23.98 17.49 14.91
CA VAL A 259 -22.52 17.42 15.11
C VAL A 259 -22.19 17.12 16.57
N HIS A 260 -22.81 17.83 17.51
CA HIS A 260 -22.59 17.60 18.94
C HIS A 260 -23.05 16.21 19.39
N ALA A 261 -24.12 15.66 18.84
CA ALA A 261 -24.56 14.30 19.15
C ALA A 261 -23.47 13.27 18.77
N ILE A 262 -22.92 13.37 17.56
CA ILE A 262 -21.83 12.50 17.09
C ILE A 262 -20.55 12.71 17.93
N GLU A 263 -20.26 13.94 18.35
CA GLU A 263 -19.12 14.22 19.25
C GLU A 263 -19.23 13.47 20.57
N HIS A 264 -20.40 13.52 21.23
CA HIS A 264 -20.65 12.81 22.48
C HIS A 264 -20.59 11.28 22.28
N GLU A 265 -21.04 10.77 21.14
CA GLU A 265 -20.92 9.33 20.82
C GLU A 265 -19.47 8.91 20.65
N LEU A 266 -18.67 9.70 19.93
CA LEU A 266 -17.23 9.45 19.77
C LEU A 266 -16.51 9.51 21.13
N GLU A 267 -16.87 10.47 21.99
CA GLU A 267 -16.29 10.59 23.34
C GLU A 267 -16.56 9.36 24.21
N LYS A 268 -17.81 8.89 24.20
CA LYS A 268 -18.23 7.71 24.97
C LYS A 268 -17.50 6.44 24.51
N PHE A 269 -17.13 6.36 23.24
CA PHE A 269 -16.49 5.19 22.67
C PHE A 269 -14.97 5.19 22.89
N ASP A 270 -14.29 6.24 22.41
CA ASP A 270 -12.84 6.38 22.49
C ASP A 270 -12.43 7.86 22.48
N PRO A 271 -11.99 8.41 23.63
CA PRO A 271 -11.51 9.79 23.72
C PRO A 271 -10.35 10.12 22.76
N GLU A 272 -9.58 9.14 22.31
CA GLU A 272 -8.50 9.37 21.34
C GLU A 272 -9.03 9.69 19.93
N LEU A 273 -10.25 9.25 19.58
CA LEU A 273 -10.86 9.59 18.29
C LEU A 273 -11.21 11.07 18.18
N LEU A 274 -11.55 11.73 19.30
CA LEU A 274 -11.82 13.17 19.34
C LEU A 274 -10.56 14.02 19.10
N GLN A 275 -9.39 13.49 19.47
CA GLN A 275 -8.12 14.19 19.24
C GLN A 275 -7.66 14.11 17.79
N ARG A 276 -8.33 13.33 16.94
CA ARG A 276 -7.94 13.16 15.55
C ARG A 276 -8.26 14.40 14.72
N PRO A 277 -7.45 14.65 13.67
CA PRO A 277 -7.79 15.63 12.65
C PRO A 277 -9.17 15.33 12.09
N ARG A 278 -10.06 16.31 12.17
CA ARG A 278 -11.46 16.17 11.78
C ARG A 278 -11.90 17.37 10.98
N TRP A 279 -12.40 17.15 9.77
CA TRP A 279 -12.86 18.23 8.89
C TRP A 279 -14.37 18.18 8.75
N LEU A 280 -14.98 19.35 8.67
CA LEU A 280 -16.43 19.48 8.51
C LEU A 280 -16.77 19.58 7.02
N VAL A 281 -17.76 18.81 6.58
CA VAL A 281 -18.24 18.82 5.20
C VAL A 281 -19.74 19.06 5.24
N LEU A 282 -20.13 20.32 4.98
CA LEU A 282 -21.51 20.73 4.85
C LEU A 282 -22.01 20.32 3.46
N ASN A 283 -22.87 19.32 3.42
CA ASN A 283 -23.39 18.70 2.21
C ASN A 283 -24.80 19.22 1.89
N LYS A 284 -25.30 18.89 0.69
CA LYS A 284 -26.60 19.31 0.14
C LYS A 284 -26.73 20.83 -0.08
N ALA A 285 -25.62 21.49 -0.39
CA ALA A 285 -25.62 22.91 -0.73
C ALA A 285 -26.57 23.25 -1.90
N ASP A 286 -26.86 22.29 -2.77
CA ASP A 286 -27.80 22.42 -3.90
C ASP A 286 -29.24 22.75 -3.49
N VAL A 287 -29.65 22.42 -2.26
CA VAL A 287 -30.99 22.72 -1.74
C VAL A 287 -31.18 24.22 -1.48
N LEU A 288 -30.10 24.94 -1.21
CA LEU A 288 -30.13 26.38 -0.90
C LEU A 288 -29.85 27.24 -2.14
N PRO A 289 -30.43 28.44 -2.23
CA PRO A 289 -30.06 29.45 -3.23
C PRO A 289 -28.57 29.78 -3.16
N GLN A 290 -27.92 29.95 -4.32
CA GLN A 290 -26.48 30.15 -4.42
C GLN A 290 -25.97 31.32 -3.56
N ASP A 291 -26.75 32.39 -3.47
CA ASP A 291 -26.41 33.61 -2.74
C ASP A 291 -26.47 33.45 -1.22
N GLU A 292 -27.23 32.47 -0.72
CA GLU A 292 -27.45 32.25 0.73
C GLU A 292 -26.59 31.12 1.29
N ARG A 293 -26.15 30.19 0.44
CA ARG A 293 -25.34 29.00 0.83
C ARG A 293 -24.18 29.33 1.76
N GLN A 294 -23.40 30.36 1.41
CA GLN A 294 -22.20 30.73 2.14
C GLN A 294 -22.54 31.32 3.52
N ALA A 295 -23.57 32.18 3.60
CA ALA A 295 -23.99 32.79 4.85
C ALA A 295 -24.50 31.75 5.86
N VAL A 296 -25.32 30.79 5.39
CA VAL A 296 -25.83 29.69 6.22
C VAL A 296 -24.68 28.81 6.72
N ALA A 297 -23.73 28.47 5.84
CA ALA A 297 -22.57 27.67 6.21
C ALA A 297 -21.73 28.34 7.31
N GLU A 298 -21.44 29.64 7.15
CA GLU A 298 -20.67 30.40 8.13
C GLU A 298 -21.40 30.53 9.47
N GLU A 299 -22.74 30.65 9.46
CA GLU A 299 -23.54 30.66 10.68
C GLU A 299 -23.42 29.33 11.44
N VAL A 300 -23.55 28.19 10.75
CA VAL A 300 -23.41 26.86 11.35
C VAL A 300 -22.00 26.67 11.93
N VAL A 301 -20.95 27.03 11.18
CA VAL A 301 -19.56 26.94 11.63
C VAL A 301 -19.32 27.81 12.87
N LYS A 302 -19.88 29.03 12.89
CA LYS A 302 -19.76 29.95 14.02
C LYS A 302 -20.48 29.44 15.26
N ARG A 303 -21.68 28.87 15.12
CA ARG A 303 -22.44 28.26 16.23
C ARG A 303 -21.69 27.07 16.82
N LEU A 304 -21.05 26.27 15.97
CA LEU A 304 -20.23 25.13 16.40
C LEU A 304 -18.89 25.52 17.02
N GLY A 305 -18.44 26.77 16.86
CA GLY A 305 -17.10 27.19 17.27
C GLY A 305 -15.99 26.41 16.56
N TRP A 306 -16.25 25.95 15.34
CA TRP A 306 -15.38 25.00 14.66
C TRP A 306 -14.09 25.66 14.15
N THR A 307 -12.94 25.11 14.53
CA THR A 307 -11.61 25.67 14.22
C THR A 307 -10.85 24.91 13.14
N GLN A 308 -11.27 23.69 12.82
CA GLN A 308 -10.65 22.85 11.80
C GLN A 308 -11.15 23.21 10.39
N PRO A 309 -10.50 22.73 9.32
CA PRO A 309 -10.99 22.95 7.95
C PRO A 309 -12.44 22.51 7.78
N TRP A 310 -13.20 23.33 7.05
CA TRP A 310 -14.57 23.05 6.69
C TRP A 310 -14.80 23.33 5.20
N PHE A 311 -15.76 22.61 4.61
CA PHE A 311 -16.07 22.68 3.20
C PHE A 311 -17.56 22.67 2.96
N LEU A 312 -17.98 23.40 1.94
CA LEU A 312 -19.34 23.38 1.42
C LEU A 312 -19.36 22.59 0.10
N VAL A 313 -20.15 21.52 0.05
CA VAL A 313 -20.22 20.61 -1.09
C VAL A 313 -21.65 20.28 -1.47
N SER A 314 -21.84 19.90 -2.74
CA SER A 314 -23.00 19.11 -3.17
C SER A 314 -22.50 17.79 -3.73
N ALA A 315 -22.65 16.72 -2.95
CA ALA A 315 -22.26 15.38 -3.39
C ALA A 315 -23.06 14.92 -4.63
N ILE A 316 -24.34 15.31 -4.74
CA ILE A 316 -25.21 14.95 -5.86
C ILE A 316 -24.75 15.66 -7.14
N ALA A 317 -24.53 16.97 -7.07
CA ALA A 317 -24.09 17.77 -8.21
C ALA A 317 -22.59 17.61 -8.51
N ARG A 318 -21.84 16.92 -7.63
CA ARG A 318 -20.36 16.82 -7.65
C ARG A 318 -19.66 18.18 -7.57
N GLU A 319 -20.32 19.16 -6.96
CA GLU A 319 -19.77 20.50 -6.75
C GLU A 319 -18.86 20.50 -5.51
N ASN A 320 -17.67 21.10 -5.65
CA ASN A 320 -16.65 21.22 -4.60
C ASN A 320 -16.15 19.90 -3.98
N THR A 321 -16.46 18.74 -4.55
CA THR A 321 -15.97 17.45 -4.04
C THR A 321 -14.50 17.19 -4.38
N LEU A 322 -14.03 17.60 -5.57
CA LEU A 322 -12.64 17.45 -5.99
C LEU A 322 -11.66 18.31 -5.16
N PRO A 323 -11.93 19.61 -4.88
CA PRO A 323 -11.11 20.41 -3.98
C PRO A 323 -10.92 19.79 -2.60
N VAL A 324 -11.98 19.19 -2.03
CA VAL A 324 -11.90 18.46 -0.75
C VAL A 324 -10.88 17.33 -0.86
N CYS A 325 -11.00 16.47 -1.89
CA CYS A 325 -10.07 15.37 -2.11
C CYS A 325 -8.62 15.84 -2.28
N GLN A 326 -8.39 16.92 -3.02
CA GLN A 326 -7.06 17.49 -3.20
C GLN A 326 -6.48 17.99 -1.88
N GLN A 327 -7.29 18.61 -1.03
CA GLN A 327 -6.82 19.06 0.28
C GLN A 327 -6.50 17.88 1.20
N ILE A 328 -7.30 16.81 1.18
CA ILE A 328 -7.02 15.56 1.92
C ILE A 328 -5.68 14.98 1.49
N GLN A 329 -5.42 14.91 0.18
CA GLN A 329 -4.15 14.41 -0.34
C GLN A 329 -2.96 15.24 0.15
N ARG A 330 -3.05 16.58 0.06
CA ARG A 330 -2.01 17.48 0.60
C ARG A 330 -1.79 17.29 2.09
N PHE A 331 -2.86 17.05 2.85
CA PHE A 331 -2.77 16.77 4.28
C PHE A 331 -2.03 15.46 4.56
N PHE A 332 -2.29 14.41 3.78
CA PHE A 332 -1.56 13.15 3.90
C PHE A 332 -0.11 13.22 3.45
N GLU A 333 0.21 14.04 2.46
CA GLU A 333 1.59 14.35 2.03
C GLU A 333 2.34 15.09 3.13
N ALA A 334 1.78 16.17 3.68
CA ALA A 334 2.40 16.93 4.77
C ALA A 334 2.63 16.08 6.04
N GLN A 335 1.69 15.21 6.39
CA GLN A 335 1.89 14.25 7.48
C GLN A 335 3.00 13.25 7.19
N ARG A 336 3.14 12.80 5.94
CA ARG A 336 4.22 11.89 5.53
C ARG A 336 5.58 12.58 5.65
N GLU A 337 5.72 13.80 5.13
CA GLU A 337 6.95 14.60 5.25
C GLU A 337 7.36 14.84 6.71
N ALA A 338 6.40 15.21 7.57
CA ALA A 338 6.65 15.42 8.99
C ALA A 338 7.10 14.13 9.71
N ARG A 339 6.62 12.96 9.26
CA ARG A 339 7.02 11.66 9.82
C ARG A 339 8.38 11.22 9.32
N GLN A 340 8.67 11.41 8.04
CA GLN A 340 9.98 11.14 7.42
C GLN A 340 11.08 11.98 8.10
N GLY A 341 10.82 13.28 8.30
CA GLY A 341 11.75 14.17 8.98
C GLY A 341 11.98 13.81 10.47
N ARG A 342 11.02 13.16 11.14
CA ARG A 342 11.21 12.61 12.49
C ARG A 342 12.07 11.35 12.50
N ILE A 343 11.92 10.50 11.49
CA ILE A 343 12.73 9.28 11.34
C ILE A 343 14.19 9.66 11.04
N ASP A 344 14.42 10.64 10.16
CA ASP A 344 15.76 11.14 9.84
C ASP A 344 16.42 11.89 11.03
N MET A 345 15.62 12.40 11.97
CA MET A 345 16.11 13.06 13.20
C MET A 345 16.35 12.10 14.38
N LEU A 346 16.00 10.81 14.28
CA LEU A 346 16.38 9.81 15.28
C LEU A 346 17.82 9.33 14.97
N PRO A 347 18.83 9.66 15.78
CA PRO A 347 20.17 9.17 15.54
C PRO A 347 20.27 7.72 16.03
N GLY A 348 20.31 6.77 15.10
CA GLY A 348 20.87 5.43 15.30
C GLY A 348 21.75 5.13 14.09
N ASP A 349 23.07 5.02 14.19
CA ASP A 349 23.77 4.13 15.12
C ASP A 349 25.01 4.78 15.75
N VAL A 350 25.03 4.79 17.08
CA VAL A 350 26.24 4.78 17.88
C VAL A 350 26.80 3.35 17.82
N ARG A 351 27.69 3.06 16.86
CA ARG A 351 28.65 1.93 16.93
C ARG A 351 29.81 2.16 15.96
N LEU A 352 31.02 2.10 16.52
CA LEU A 352 32.35 2.06 15.89
C LEU A 352 32.99 3.42 15.49
N ARG A 353 33.33 4.22 16.52
CA ARG A 353 34.68 4.82 16.54
C ARG A 353 35.50 4.01 17.54
N GLY A 354 36.40 3.19 17.03
CA GLY A 354 37.46 2.57 17.82
C GLY A 354 38.51 3.62 18.13
N GLU A 355 38.71 3.88 19.42
CA GLU A 355 40.02 4.21 19.97
C GLU A 355 40.73 2.91 20.36
#